data_AF-A0AAD1Y2U3-F1
#
_entry.id   AF-A0AAD1Y2U3-F1
#
_cell.length_a   1.000
_cell.length_b   1.000
_cell.length_c   1.000
_cell.angle_alpha   90.00
_cell.angle_beta   90.00
_cell.angle_gamma   90.00
#
_symmetry.space_group_name_H-M   'P 1'
#
loop_
_entity.id
_entity.type
_entity.pdbx_description
1 polymer ?
#
loop_
_entity_poly.entity_id
_entity_poly.type
_entity_poly.pdbx_seq_one_letter_code
_entity_poly.pdbx_strand_id
1 'polypeptide(L)'
;MKNELEQVIDQYILDIWKCFDDDNNGTLDKSETKDFIKKMLEEVNEDPDFSDAEFEKCFREFDEDSNGTISRTEMKNFIMRICGL
;
A
#
# COMPACT_ATOMS: atom_id res chain seq x y z
N MET A 1 -23.77 -6.15 1.63
CA MET A 1 -23.00 -6.43 0.39
C MET A 1 -21.92 -5.38 0.12
N LYS A 2 -22.18 -4.13 -0.32
CA LYS A 2 -21.08 -3.14 -0.51
C LYS A 2 -20.31 -2.82 0.78
N ASN A 3 -21.02 -2.59 1.88
CA ASN A 3 -20.38 -2.25 3.17
C ASN A 3 -19.52 -3.36 3.79
N GLU A 4 -19.76 -4.63 3.48
CA GLU A 4 -19.00 -5.75 4.08
C GLU A 4 -17.62 -5.87 3.43
N LEU A 5 -17.54 -5.68 2.11
CA LEU A 5 -16.28 -5.65 1.37
C LEU A 5 -15.44 -4.44 1.77
N GLU A 6 -16.06 -3.27 1.90
CA GLU A 6 -15.37 -2.08 2.41
C GLU A 6 -14.79 -2.29 3.80
N GLN A 7 -15.54 -2.92 4.71
CA GLN A 7 -15.05 -3.23 6.06
C GLN A 7 -13.88 -4.21 6.07
N VAL A 8 -13.90 -5.22 5.19
CA VAL A 8 -12.78 -6.17 5.07
C VAL A 8 -11.54 -5.46 4.52
N ILE A 9 -11.70 -4.60 3.51
CA ILE A 9 -10.59 -3.80 2.95
C ILE A 9 -10.04 -2.84 4.00
N ASP A 10 -10.90 -2.11 4.72
CA ASP A 10 -10.48 -1.20 5.79
C ASP A 10 -9.71 -1.94 6.89
N GLN A 11 -10.14 -3.14 7.28
CA GLN A 11 -9.39 -3.95 8.25
C GLN A 11 -8.04 -4.42 7.70
N TYR A 12 -7.99 -4.85 6.44
CA TYR A 12 -6.75 -5.26 5.80
C TYR A 12 -5.74 -4.10 5.74
N ILE A 13 -6.19 -2.90 5.35
CA ILE A 13 -5.37 -1.69 5.33
C ILE A 13 -4.91 -1.31 6.74
N LEU A 14 -5.78 -1.41 7.74
CA LEU A 14 -5.42 -1.12 9.14
C LEU A 14 -4.35 -2.06 9.68
N ASP A 15 -4.39 -3.34 9.31
CA ASP A 15 -3.39 -4.32 9.73
C ASP A 15 -2.03 -4.04 9.10
N ILE A 16 -2.01 -3.68 7.81
CA ILE A 16 -0.80 -3.21 7.12
C ILE A 16 -0.24 -1.97 7.82
N TRP A 17 -1.07 -0.95 8.04
CA TRP A 17 -0.61 0.27 8.70
C TRP A 17 -0.01 0.00 10.08
N LYS A 18 -0.64 -0.85 10.90
CA LYS A 18 -0.08 -1.23 12.21
C LYS A 18 1.30 -1.91 12.13
N CYS A 19 1.64 -2.52 11.00
CA CYS A 19 2.92 -3.18 10.82
C CYS A 19 4.00 -2.28 10.19
N PHE A 20 3.62 -1.27 9.42
CA PHE A 20 4.55 -0.50 8.58
C PHE A 20 4.53 1.02 8.81
N ASP A 21 3.46 1.59 9.38
CA ASP A 21 3.36 3.01 9.79
C ASP A 21 4.09 3.16 11.14
N ASP A 22 5.42 3.30 11.09
CA ASP A 22 6.29 3.36 12.28
C ASP A 22 6.08 4.68 13.00
N ASP A 23 5.92 5.77 12.24
CA ASP A 23 5.71 7.11 12.79
C ASP A 23 4.25 7.39 13.20
N ASN A 24 3.33 6.48 12.88
CA ASN A 24 1.90 6.55 13.18
C ASN A 24 1.25 7.84 12.64
N ASN A 25 1.78 8.38 11.54
CA ASN A 25 1.25 9.59 10.91
C ASN A 25 -0.04 9.30 10.11
N GLY A 26 -0.36 8.02 9.88
CA GLY A 26 -1.54 7.57 9.16
C GLY A 26 -1.42 7.54 7.64
N THR A 27 -0.23 7.76 7.12
CA THR A 27 0.22 7.56 5.73
C THR A 27 1.45 6.63 5.74
N LEU A 28 1.88 6.14 4.58
CA LEU A 28 3.14 5.42 4.45
C LEU A 28 4.07 6.25 3.59
N ASP A 29 5.23 6.61 4.11
CA ASP A 29 6.24 7.29 3.31
C ASP A 29 6.96 6.34 2.35
N LYS A 30 7.83 6.87 1.49
CA LYS A 30 8.58 6.06 0.52
C LYS A 30 9.40 4.95 1.19
N SER A 31 10.00 5.22 2.35
CA SER A 31 10.81 4.26 3.09
C SER A 31 9.95 3.13 3.63
N GLU A 32 8.84 3.47 4.30
CA GLU A 32 7.90 2.50 4.84
C GLU A 32 7.22 1.66 3.75
N THR A 33 6.86 2.30 2.63
CA THR A 33 6.30 1.62 1.46
C THR A 33 7.32 0.68 0.82
N LYS A 34 8.61 1.05 0.83
CA LYS A 34 9.69 0.19 0.31
C LYS A 34 9.83 -1.07 1.16
N ASP A 35 9.77 -0.94 2.49
CA ASP A 35 9.77 -2.07 3.42
C ASP A 35 8.52 -2.94 3.25
N PHE A 36 7.35 -2.31 3.07
CA PHE A 36 6.10 -3.01 2.78
C PHE A 36 6.18 -3.85 1.51
N ILE A 37 6.58 -3.25 0.38
CA ILE A 37 6.69 -3.94 -0.91
C ILE A 37 7.70 -5.09 -0.79
N LYS A 38 8.84 -4.85 -0.15
CA LYS A 38 9.86 -5.90 0.05
C LYS A 38 9.32 -7.08 0.83
N LYS A 39 8.57 -6.83 1.90
CA LYS A 39 7.96 -7.88 2.73
C LYS A 39 6.83 -8.61 2.01
N MET A 40 6.03 -7.91 1.21
CA MET A 40 5.02 -8.53 0.35
C MET A 40 5.66 -9.44 -0.71
N LEU A 41 6.73 -8.99 -1.36
CA LEU A 41 7.47 -9.79 -2.35
C LEU A 41 8.07 -11.05 -1.72
N GLU A 42 8.63 -10.93 -0.51
CA GLU A 42 9.12 -12.07 0.27
C GLU A 42 7.99 -13.09 0.58
N GLU A 43 6.79 -12.61 0.95
CA GLU A 43 5.61 -13.46 1.20
C GLU A 43 5.11 -14.15 -0.08
N VAL A 44 5.18 -13.50 -1.24
CA VAL A 44 4.75 -14.10 -2.52
C VAL A 44 5.85 -14.90 -3.24
N ASN A 45 7.03 -15.09 -2.61
CA ASN A 45 8.21 -15.71 -3.22
C ASN A 45 8.65 -15.04 -4.54
N GLU A 46 8.45 -13.74 -4.67
CA GLU A 46 9.08 -12.94 -5.73
C GLU A 46 10.39 -12.34 -5.27
N ASP A 47 11.21 -11.92 -6.24
CA ASP A 47 12.51 -11.34 -5.95
C ASP A 47 12.32 -9.99 -5.22
N PRO A 48 12.81 -9.84 -3.98
CA PRO A 48 12.68 -8.59 -3.23
C PRO A 48 13.57 -7.47 -3.79
N ASP A 49 14.44 -7.78 -4.76
CA ASP A 49 15.31 -6.82 -5.45
C ASP A 49 14.54 -6.14 -6.60
N PHE A 50 13.71 -5.16 -6.25
CA PHE A 50 13.12 -4.27 -7.23
C PHE A 50 14.01 -3.03 -7.40
N SER A 51 14.22 -2.61 -8.65
CA SER A 51 14.96 -1.39 -8.94
C SER A 51 14.22 -0.16 -8.42
N ASP A 52 14.93 0.91 -8.02
CA ASP A 52 14.30 2.17 -7.61
C ASP A 52 13.35 2.73 -8.70
N ALA A 53 13.59 2.43 -9.98
CA ALA A 53 12.68 2.78 -11.07
C ALA A 53 11.34 2.00 -11.02
N GLU A 54 11.37 0.72 -10.65
CA GLU A 54 10.15 -0.09 -10.49
C GLU A 54 9.40 0.31 -9.23
N PHE A 55 10.14 0.54 -8.13
CA PHE A 55 9.58 1.12 -6.91
C PHE A 55 8.86 2.42 -7.21
N GLU A 56 9.54 3.37 -7.86
CA GLU A 56 8.98 4.70 -8.10
C GLU A 56 7.79 4.65 -9.04
N LYS A 57 7.77 3.71 -9.99
CA LYS A 57 6.62 3.49 -10.86
C LYS A 57 5.43 2.94 -10.08
N CYS A 58 5.61 1.88 -9.29
CA CYS A 58 4.56 1.34 -8.43
C CYS A 58 4.09 2.40 -7.45
N PHE A 59 5.00 3.03 -6.72
CA PHE A 59 4.71 4.09 -5.76
C PHE A 59 3.87 5.20 -6.39
N ARG A 60 4.22 5.65 -7.59
CA ARG A 60 3.45 6.68 -8.32
C ARG A 60 2.10 6.20 -8.83
N GLU A 61 1.90 4.89 -9.02
CA GLU A 61 0.57 4.34 -9.31
C GLU A 61 -0.33 4.30 -8.07
N PHE A 62 0.25 4.23 -6.87
CA PHE A 62 -0.50 4.31 -5.61
C PHE A 62 -0.69 5.76 -5.11
N ASP A 63 0.33 6.62 -5.27
CA ASP A 63 0.36 8.04 -4.87
C ASP A 63 -0.34 8.92 -5.93
N GLU A 64 -1.68 8.94 -5.87
CA GLU A 64 -2.52 9.66 -6.85
C GLU A 64 -2.31 11.18 -6.76
N ASP A 65 -2.08 11.73 -5.57
CA ASP A 65 -1.87 13.15 -5.38
C ASP A 65 -0.40 13.60 -5.54
N SER A 66 0.51 12.64 -5.72
CA SER A 66 1.96 12.87 -5.85
C SER A 66 2.57 13.63 -4.67
N ASN A 67 2.01 13.45 -3.47
CA ASN A 67 2.51 14.09 -2.26
C ASN A 67 3.77 13.41 -1.70
N GLY A 68 4.13 12.22 -2.22
CA GLY A 68 5.29 11.45 -1.77
C GLY A 68 5.02 10.51 -0.59
N THR A 69 3.76 10.32 -0.21
CA THR A 69 3.27 9.43 0.84
C THR A 69 1.96 8.78 0.39
N ILE A 70 1.69 7.58 0.85
CA ILE A 70 0.50 6.82 0.50
C ILE A 70 -0.46 6.96 1.67
N SER A 71 -1.63 7.57 1.47
CA SER A 71 -2.66 7.61 2.49
C SER A 71 -3.50 6.32 2.50
N ARG A 72 -4.13 6.02 3.64
CA ARG A 72 -5.08 4.89 3.75
C ARG A 72 -6.20 4.96 2.70
N THR A 73 -6.61 6.18 2.34
CA THR A 73 -7.63 6.43 1.32
C THR A 73 -7.14 6.05 -0.08
N GLU A 74 -5.91 6.40 -0.42
CA GLU A 74 -5.31 6.04 -1.72
C GLU A 74 -5.12 4.53 -1.83
N MET A 75 -4.62 3.88 -0.78
CA MET A 75 -4.52 2.42 -0.73
C MET A 75 -5.89 1.74 -0.92
N LYS A 76 -6.93 2.28 -0.28
CA LYS A 76 -8.31 1.77 -0.40
C LYS A 76 -8.84 1.92 -1.81
N ASN A 77 -8.68 3.10 -2.41
CA ASN A 77 -9.06 3.36 -3.80
C ASN A 77 -8.34 2.41 -4.77
N PHE A 78 -7.05 2.16 -4.54
CA PHE A 78 -6.27 1.24 -5.34
C PHE A 78 -6.80 -0.20 -5.24
N ILE A 79 -7.01 -0.72 -4.02
CA ILE A 79 -7.54 -2.08 -3.82
C ILE A 79 -8.92 -2.23 -4.46
N MET A 80 -9.80 -1.23 -4.30
CA MET A 80 -11.11 -1.24 -4.97
C MET A 80 -10.99 -1.32 -6.49
N ARG A 81 -10.06 -0.54 -7.06
CA ARG A 81 -9.82 -0.48 -8.50
C ARG A 81 -9.27 -1.80 -9.05
N ILE A 82 -8.35 -2.44 -8.34
CA ILE A 82 -7.78 -3.75 -8.70
C ILE A 82 -8.83 -4.87 -8.56
N CYS A 83 -9.64 -4.84 -7.50
CA CYS A 83 -10.71 -5.81 -7.30
C CYS A 83 -11.91 -5.63 -8.24
N GLY A 84 -11.92 -4.60 -9.08
CA GLY A 84 -12.96 -4.35 -10.08
C GLY A 84 -14.33 -3.99 -9.50
N LEU A 85 -14.34 -3.32 -8.35
CA LEU A 85 -15.55 -2.90 -7.62
C LEU A 85 -16.02 -1.48 -7.98
#